data_AF-A0A852RY38-F1
#
_entry.id   AF-A0A852RY38-F1
#
_cell.length_a   1.000
_cell.length_b   1.000
_cell.length_c   1.000
_cell.angle_alpha   90.00
_cell.angle_beta   90.00
_cell.angle_gamma   90.00
#
_symmetry.space_group_name_H-M   'P 1'
#
loop_
_entity.id
_entity.type
_entity.pdbx_description
1 polymer ?
#
loop_
_entity_poly.entity_id
_entity_poly.type
_entity_poly.pdbx_seq_one_letter_code
_entity_poly.pdbx_strand_id
1 'polypeptide(L)'
;MTVVRHDSREVLVDAPVLPVVLDPSGVLAPPAGIAGWYHEPGWPRPGEEGAAIIVGHVDTRDGPDTFAELPAARPGDAVHVRYSSNDSVDFVVRRSASMAKTDVPHDDTIWDVRDGRAVIRLITCDPESRPVNGHYGDNWVVWADRTTFAY
;
A
#
# COMPACT_ATOMS: atom_id res chain seq x y z
N MET A 1 -4.84 3.14 10.95
CA MET A 1 -4.48 1.70 10.95
C MET A 1 -4.97 1.12 9.63
N THR A 2 -4.19 0.23 9.02
CA THR A 2 -4.60 -0.51 7.83
C THR A 2 -4.61 -1.99 8.15
N VAL A 3 -5.67 -2.68 7.70
CA VAL A 3 -5.78 -4.13 7.78
C VAL A 3 -6.08 -4.68 6.40
N VAL A 4 -5.29 -5.66 5.93
CA VAL A 4 -5.57 -6.43 4.71
C VAL A 4 -5.91 -7.86 5.10
N ARG A 5 -7.02 -8.38 4.57
CA ARG A 5 -7.48 -9.73 4.87
C ARG A 5 -7.67 -10.58 3.61
N HIS A 6 -7.11 -11.78 3.63
CA HIS A 6 -7.38 -12.82 2.64
C HIS A 6 -8.56 -13.69 3.07
N ASP A 7 -9.50 -13.93 2.14
CA ASP A 7 -10.71 -14.74 2.36
C ASP A 7 -11.49 -14.40 3.65
N SER A 8 -11.44 -13.12 4.05
CA SER A 8 -12.02 -12.57 5.29
C SER A 8 -11.51 -13.20 6.60
N ARG A 9 -10.45 -14.01 6.59
CA ARG A 9 -9.97 -14.77 7.76
C ARG A 9 -8.52 -14.47 8.10
N GLU A 10 -7.63 -14.62 7.14
CA GLU A 10 -6.20 -14.44 7.33
C GLU A 10 -5.83 -12.97 7.24
N VAL A 11 -5.02 -12.49 8.19
CA VAL A 11 -4.53 -11.10 8.21
C VAL A 11 -3.18 -11.07 7.51
N LEU A 12 -3.09 -10.40 6.38
CA LEU A 12 -1.85 -10.21 5.63
C LEU A 12 -1.10 -8.95 6.09
N VAL A 13 -1.83 -7.93 6.50
CA VAL A 13 -1.28 -6.68 7.01
C VAL A 13 -2.13 -6.24 8.18
N ASP A 14 -1.48 -5.85 9.27
CA ASP A 14 -2.08 -5.12 10.39
C ASP A 14 -1.04 -4.12 10.91
N ALA A 15 -1.24 -2.84 10.56
CA ALA A 15 -0.24 -1.82 10.85
C ALA A 15 -0.86 -0.47 11.23
N PRO A 16 -0.26 0.29 12.17
CA PRO A 16 -0.51 1.71 12.28
C PRO A 16 -0.07 2.42 11.00
N VAL A 17 -0.78 3.50 10.65
CA VAL A 17 -0.49 4.31 9.46
C VAL A 17 -0.15 5.71 9.91
N LEU A 18 0.98 6.24 9.45
CA LEU A 18 1.38 7.63 9.66
C LEU A 18 1.55 8.36 8.32
N PRO A 19 1.32 9.68 8.27
CA PRO A 19 1.66 10.47 7.09
C PRO A 19 3.18 10.47 6.88
N VAL A 20 3.60 10.30 5.64
CA VAL A 20 4.99 10.36 5.18
C VAL A 20 5.07 11.14 3.87
N VAL A 21 6.23 11.76 3.63
CA VAL A 21 6.54 12.50 2.41
C VAL A 21 7.78 11.90 1.76
N LEU A 22 8.04 12.27 0.52
CA LEU A 22 9.27 11.86 -0.15
C LEU A 22 10.47 12.56 0.50
N ASP A 23 11.56 11.83 0.66
CA ASP A 23 12.84 12.43 1.01
C ASP A 23 13.45 13.18 -0.22
N PRO A 24 14.56 13.92 -0.05
CA PRO A 24 15.21 14.62 -1.17
C PRO A 24 15.70 13.72 -2.31
N SER A 25 15.78 12.41 -2.08
CA SER A 25 16.16 11.40 -3.08
C SER A 25 14.93 10.79 -3.77
N GLY A 26 13.72 11.25 -3.45
CA GLY A 26 12.48 10.71 -3.99
C GLY A 26 12.09 9.37 -3.39
N VAL A 27 12.54 9.07 -2.17
CA VAL A 27 12.24 7.80 -1.49
C VAL A 27 11.11 8.00 -0.48
N LEU A 28 10.12 7.12 -0.53
CA LEU A 28 9.02 7.05 0.44
C LEU A 28 9.28 5.88 1.40
N ALA A 29 9.86 6.15 2.57
CA ALA A 29 10.25 5.13 3.53
C ALA A 29 9.69 5.42 4.93
N PRO A 30 8.70 4.66 5.42
CA PRO A 30 8.22 4.79 6.80
C PRO A 30 9.21 4.14 7.79
N PRO A 31 9.09 4.42 9.10
CA PRO A 31 9.79 3.64 10.13
C PRO A 31 9.38 2.16 10.11
N ALA A 32 10.25 1.27 10.60
CA ALA A 32 9.93 -0.13 10.81
C ALA A 32 8.69 -0.30 11.70
N GLY A 33 7.85 -1.30 11.41
CA GLY A 33 6.61 -1.56 12.16
C GLY A 33 5.47 -0.59 11.85
N ILE A 34 5.66 0.36 10.94
CA ILE A 34 4.68 1.40 10.59
C ILE A 34 4.46 1.41 9.08
N ALA A 35 3.19 1.54 8.67
CA ALA A 35 2.85 1.85 7.29
C ALA A 35 2.83 3.37 7.07
N GLY A 36 3.30 3.82 5.91
CA GLY A 36 3.35 5.23 5.54
C GLY A 36 2.30 5.58 4.50
N TRP A 37 1.39 6.52 4.82
CA TRP A 37 0.52 7.13 3.80
C TRP A 37 1.23 8.32 3.15
N TYR A 38 1.30 8.31 1.81
CA TYR A 38 1.88 9.39 1.04
C TYR A 38 1.04 10.67 1.16
N HIS A 39 1.57 11.65 1.88
CA HIS A 39 0.88 12.88 2.28
C HIS A 39 1.60 14.12 1.74
N GLU A 40 1.68 14.23 0.41
CA GLU A 40 2.11 15.45 -0.27
C GLU A 40 0.92 16.39 -0.54
N PRO A 41 1.13 17.72 -0.62
CA PRO A 41 0.08 18.66 -0.96
C PRO A 41 -0.63 18.30 -2.27
N GLY A 42 -1.97 18.18 -2.20
CA GLY A 42 -2.80 17.81 -3.34
C GLY A 42 -2.99 16.30 -3.54
N TRP A 43 -2.39 15.45 -2.71
CA TRP A 43 -2.59 14.01 -2.75
C TRP A 43 -3.80 13.56 -1.92
N PRO A 44 -4.62 12.60 -2.40
CA PRO A 44 -5.80 12.15 -1.68
C PRO A 44 -5.47 11.34 -0.42
N ARG A 45 -6.32 11.51 0.60
CA ARG A 45 -6.43 10.56 1.71
C ARG A 45 -7.15 9.29 1.27
N PRO A 46 -6.90 8.14 1.92
CA PRO A 46 -7.69 6.93 1.67
C PRO A 46 -9.21 7.20 1.73
N GLY A 47 -9.92 7.04 0.62
CA GLY A 47 -11.37 7.22 0.55
C GLY A 47 -11.82 8.56 -0.05
N GLU A 48 -10.90 9.51 -0.21
CA GLU A 48 -11.08 10.66 -1.11
C GLU A 48 -10.91 10.21 -2.56
N GLU A 49 -11.42 11.02 -3.49
CA GLU A 49 -11.28 10.77 -4.93
C GLU A 49 -9.81 10.82 -5.35
N GLY A 50 -9.38 9.87 -6.18
CA GLY A 50 -8.01 9.67 -6.61
C GLY A 50 -7.31 8.50 -5.89
N ALA A 51 -6.07 8.23 -6.28
CA ALA A 51 -5.25 7.15 -5.76
C ALA A 51 -4.49 7.54 -4.48
N ALA A 52 -5.00 7.11 -3.33
CA ALA A 52 -4.23 7.14 -2.08
C ALA A 52 -3.12 6.06 -2.12
N ILE A 53 -1.93 6.37 -1.60
CA ILE A 53 -0.80 5.45 -1.60
C ILE A 53 -0.38 5.16 -0.15
N ILE A 54 -0.27 3.88 0.20
CA ILE A 54 0.30 3.43 1.46
C ILE A 54 1.48 2.50 1.17
N VAL A 55 2.60 2.76 1.81
CA VAL A 55 3.83 1.96 1.71
C VAL A 55 4.14 1.26 3.03
N GLY A 56 4.87 0.15 2.97
CA GLY A 56 5.40 -0.54 4.14
C GLY A 56 6.55 -1.46 3.77
N HIS A 57 7.41 -1.78 4.74
CA HIS A 57 8.53 -2.68 4.51
C HIS A 57 8.07 -4.14 4.49
N VAL A 58 8.69 -4.93 3.63
CA VAL A 58 8.54 -6.41 3.64
C VAL A 58 9.35 -7.00 4.80
N ASP A 59 10.53 -6.45 5.06
CA ASP A 59 11.44 -6.88 6.11
C ASP A 59 12.31 -5.72 6.61
N THR A 60 13.01 -6.00 7.70
CA THR A 60 14.08 -5.17 8.25
C THR A 60 15.29 -6.05 8.53
N ARG A 61 16.37 -5.46 9.04
CA ARG A 61 17.53 -6.23 9.52
C ARG A 61 17.17 -7.23 10.63
N ASP A 62 16.08 -6.99 11.35
CA ASP A 62 15.66 -7.79 12.51
C ASP A 62 14.62 -8.86 12.14
N GLY A 63 14.20 -8.94 10.87
CA GLY A 63 13.23 -9.94 10.38
C GLY A 63 12.09 -9.32 9.57
N PRO A 64 11.03 -10.11 9.29
CA PRO A 64 9.84 -9.65 8.56
C PRO A 64 9.18 -8.42 9.21
N ASP A 65 8.61 -7.54 8.40
CA ASP A 65 7.92 -6.32 8.85
C ASP A 65 6.42 -6.35 8.43
N THR A 66 5.69 -5.27 8.68
CA THR A 66 4.23 -5.16 8.56
C THR A 66 3.66 -5.54 7.20
N PHE A 67 4.42 -5.41 6.11
CA PHE A 67 3.96 -5.73 4.76
C PHE A 67 4.57 -7.05 4.24
N ALA A 68 5.19 -7.85 5.09
CA ALA A 68 5.81 -9.14 4.73
C ALA A 68 4.90 -10.04 3.91
N GLU A 69 3.62 -10.13 4.28
CA GLU A 69 2.63 -11.01 3.65
C GLU A 69 1.76 -10.28 2.60
N LEU A 70 1.98 -8.99 2.35
CA LEU A 70 1.24 -8.25 1.31
C LEU A 70 1.35 -8.91 -0.10
N PRO A 71 2.49 -9.51 -0.50
CA PRO A 71 2.59 -10.26 -1.77
C PRO A 71 1.58 -11.41 -1.91
N ALA A 72 1.02 -11.92 -0.82
CA ALA A 72 -0.03 -12.93 -0.84
C ALA A 72 -1.40 -12.38 -1.23
N ALA A 73 -1.61 -11.05 -1.24
CA ALA A 73 -2.90 -10.45 -1.55
C ALA A 73 -3.39 -10.79 -2.96
N ARG A 74 -4.69 -11.11 -3.08
CA ARG A 74 -5.37 -11.53 -4.31
C ARG A 74 -6.61 -10.68 -4.58
N PRO A 75 -7.09 -10.62 -5.84
CA PRO A 75 -8.38 -10.00 -6.16
C PRO A 75 -9.51 -10.57 -5.30
N GLY A 76 -10.31 -9.68 -4.69
CA GLY A 76 -11.38 -10.04 -3.75
C GLY A 76 -11.02 -9.81 -2.28
N ASP A 77 -9.73 -9.70 -1.94
CA ASP A 77 -9.29 -9.42 -0.58
C ASP A 77 -9.78 -8.04 -0.10
N ALA A 78 -10.09 -7.96 1.20
CA ALA A 78 -10.58 -6.74 1.81
C ALA A 78 -9.42 -5.92 2.36
N VAL A 79 -9.48 -4.61 2.13
CA VAL A 79 -8.58 -3.62 2.73
C VAL A 79 -9.41 -2.66 3.56
N HIS A 80 -9.12 -2.57 4.85
CA HIS A 80 -9.80 -1.68 5.78
C HIS A 80 -8.83 -0.61 6.26
N VAL A 81 -9.16 0.66 6.04
CA VAL A 81 -8.42 1.79 6.59
C VAL A 81 -9.24 2.43 7.69
N ARG A 82 -8.74 2.37 8.93
CA ARG A 82 -9.39 2.92 10.13
C ARG A 82 -8.68 4.20 10.59
N TYR A 83 -9.46 5.26 10.74
CA TYR A 83 -9.04 6.56 11.26
C TYR A 83 -9.09 6.60 12.78
N SER A 84 -8.35 7.55 13.37
CA SER A 84 -8.39 7.83 14.81
C SER A 84 -9.76 8.31 15.29
N SER A 85 -10.60 8.84 14.39
CA SER A 85 -12.00 9.20 14.65
C SER A 85 -12.94 7.99 14.82
N ASN A 86 -12.44 6.76 14.66
CA ASN A 86 -13.19 5.50 14.50
C ASN A 86 -13.94 5.35 13.17
N ASP A 87 -13.88 6.32 12.26
CA ASP A 87 -14.36 6.13 10.90
C ASP A 87 -13.49 5.12 10.15
N SER A 88 -14.08 4.47 9.15
CA SER A 88 -13.37 3.52 8.30
C SER A 88 -13.77 3.66 6.84
N VAL A 89 -12.82 3.32 5.97
CA VAL A 89 -13.04 3.21 4.53
C VAL A 89 -12.59 1.83 4.10
N ASP A 90 -13.47 1.17 3.35
CA ASP A 90 -13.26 -0.18 2.87
C ASP A 90 -12.94 -0.18 1.38
N PHE A 91 -12.01 -1.06 1.00
CA PHE A 91 -11.64 -1.30 -0.39
C PHE A 91 -11.59 -2.80 -0.66
N VAL A 92 -11.71 -3.16 -1.94
CA VAL A 92 -11.54 -4.53 -2.42
C VAL A 92 -10.41 -4.56 -3.42
N VAL A 93 -9.46 -5.48 -3.21
CA VAL A 93 -8.34 -5.71 -4.12
C VAL A 93 -8.87 -6.12 -5.49
N ARG A 94 -8.37 -5.46 -6.53
CA ARG A 94 -8.72 -5.72 -7.94
C ARG A 94 -7.60 -6.44 -8.67
N ARG A 95 -6.36 -6.08 -8.36
CA ARG A 95 -5.17 -6.73 -8.91
C ARG A 95 -3.97 -6.50 -8.01
N SER A 96 -2.97 -7.35 -8.17
CA SER A 96 -1.65 -7.21 -7.57
C SER A 96 -0.60 -7.62 -8.59
N ALA A 97 0.57 -6.99 -8.57
CA ALA A 97 1.65 -7.27 -9.50
C ALA A 97 3.00 -6.82 -8.95
N SER A 98 4.05 -7.54 -9.34
CA SER A 98 5.44 -7.08 -9.20
C SER A 98 5.77 -6.08 -10.30
N MET A 99 6.49 -5.02 -9.94
CA MET A 99 6.90 -3.93 -10.84
C MET A 99 8.30 -3.45 -10.51
N ALA A 100 9.13 -3.25 -11.53
CA ALA A 100 10.47 -2.71 -11.34
C ALA A 100 10.42 -1.37 -10.59
N LYS A 101 11.33 -1.17 -9.62
CA LYS A 101 11.39 0.08 -8.84
C LYS A 101 11.59 1.31 -9.72
N THR A 102 12.20 1.15 -10.88
CA THR A 102 12.38 2.21 -11.89
C THR A 102 11.09 2.60 -12.59
N ASP A 103 10.11 1.69 -12.65
CA ASP A 103 8.88 1.88 -13.42
C ASP A 103 7.75 2.42 -12.53
N VAL A 104 7.76 2.08 -11.24
CA VAL A 104 6.75 2.54 -10.27
C VAL A 104 6.52 4.05 -10.31
N PRO A 105 7.54 4.93 -10.32
CA PRO A 105 7.34 6.39 -10.39
C PRO A 105 6.68 6.90 -11.68
N HIS A 106 6.62 6.07 -12.73
CA HIS A 106 6.14 6.43 -14.06
C HIS A 106 4.81 5.76 -14.43
N ASP A 107 4.24 4.95 -13.53
CA ASP A 107 2.97 4.27 -13.78
C ASP A 107 1.79 5.16 -13.38
N ASP A 108 1.07 5.67 -14.38
CA ASP A 108 -0.10 6.53 -14.15
C ASP A 108 -1.18 5.83 -13.33
N THR A 109 -1.30 4.50 -13.37
CA THR A 109 -2.31 3.79 -12.57
C THR A 109 -1.99 3.79 -11.07
N ILE A 110 -0.72 4.03 -10.69
CA ILE A 110 -0.30 4.18 -9.28
C ILE A 110 -0.52 5.62 -8.82
N TRP A 111 -0.15 6.59 -9.67
CA TRP A 111 -0.09 8.02 -9.31
C TRP A 111 -1.32 8.83 -9.75
N ASP A 112 -2.42 8.17 -10.17
CA ASP A 112 -3.62 8.84 -10.66
C ASP A 112 -4.41 9.57 -9.55
N VAL A 113 -4.13 10.86 -9.38
CA VAL A 113 -4.91 11.73 -8.48
C VAL A 113 -6.29 12.12 -9.04
N ARG A 114 -6.63 11.71 -10.26
CA ARG A 114 -7.87 12.06 -10.98
C ARG A 114 -8.68 10.84 -11.44
N ASP A 115 -8.53 9.70 -10.77
CA ASP A 115 -9.21 8.42 -11.10
C ASP A 115 -10.76 8.56 -11.13
N GLY A 116 -11.32 9.65 -10.57
CA GLY A 116 -12.77 9.89 -10.50
C GLY A 116 -13.49 8.97 -9.50
N ARG A 117 -12.75 8.03 -8.92
CA ARG A 117 -13.16 7.10 -7.87
C ARG A 117 -12.18 7.23 -6.71
N ALA A 118 -12.61 6.78 -5.53
CA ALA A 118 -11.70 6.59 -4.40
C ALA A 118 -11.01 5.24 -4.53
N VAL A 119 -9.69 5.24 -4.72
CA VAL A 119 -8.90 4.02 -4.88
C VAL A 119 -7.65 4.07 -4.00
N ILE A 120 -7.07 2.91 -3.70
CA ILE A 120 -5.86 2.80 -2.88
C ILE A 120 -4.81 1.92 -3.56
N ARG A 121 -3.54 2.27 -3.33
CA ARG A 121 -2.36 1.48 -3.69
C ARG A 121 -1.62 1.09 -2.43
N LEU A 122 -1.36 -0.20 -2.25
CA LEU A 122 -0.48 -0.69 -1.20
C LEU A 122 0.81 -1.16 -1.87
N ILE A 123 1.96 -0.69 -1.39
CA ILE A 123 3.25 -0.93 -2.04
C ILE A 123 4.27 -1.43 -1.00
N THR A 124 4.99 -2.49 -1.36
CA THR A 124 6.15 -2.98 -0.60
C THR A 124 7.25 -3.46 -1.55
N CYS A 125 8.42 -3.82 -1.02
CA CYS A 125 9.43 -4.51 -1.82
C CYS A 125 8.95 -5.91 -2.18
N ASP A 126 9.20 -6.37 -3.41
CA ASP A 126 8.91 -7.75 -3.79
C ASP A 126 10.06 -8.69 -3.34
N PRO A 127 9.83 -9.61 -2.38
CA PRO A 127 10.86 -10.51 -1.87
C PRO A 127 11.31 -11.57 -2.89
N GLU A 128 10.50 -11.85 -3.92
CA GLU A 128 10.85 -12.79 -4.99
C GLU A 128 11.64 -12.13 -6.12
N SER A 129 11.75 -10.79 -6.11
CA SER A 129 12.42 -10.04 -7.16
C SER A 129 13.93 -10.28 -7.17
N ARG A 130 14.51 -10.26 -8.37
CA ARG A 130 15.96 -10.35 -8.53
C ARG A 130 16.63 -9.16 -7.83
N PRO A 131 17.64 -9.38 -6.98
CA PRO A 131 18.34 -8.27 -6.35
C PRO A 131 19.11 -7.40 -7.35
N VAL A 132 19.06 -6.08 -7.15
CA VAL A 132 19.85 -5.07 -7.84
C VAL A 132 20.64 -4.30 -6.81
N ASN A 133 21.98 -4.31 -6.92
CA ASN A 133 22.89 -3.64 -5.98
C ASN A 133 22.68 -4.03 -4.50
N GLY A 134 22.27 -5.28 -4.23
CA GLY A 134 22.02 -5.76 -2.87
C GLY A 134 20.65 -5.38 -2.29
N HIS A 135 19.74 -4.85 -3.10
CA HIS A 135 18.37 -4.51 -2.71
C HIS A 135 17.36 -5.25 -3.61
N TYR A 136 16.12 -5.43 -3.13
CA TYR A 136 15.00 -5.89 -3.97
C TYR A 136 14.89 -5.02 -5.23
N GLY A 137 14.86 -5.64 -6.40
CA GLY A 137 14.79 -4.95 -7.69
C GLY A 137 13.41 -4.35 -7.96
N ASP A 138 12.38 -5.01 -7.44
CA ASP A 138 10.98 -4.70 -7.74
C ASP A 138 10.21 -4.34 -6.46
N ASN A 139 9.07 -3.70 -6.67
CA ASN A 139 8.02 -3.51 -5.67
C ASN A 139 6.81 -4.37 -6.01
N TRP A 140 6.19 -4.94 -5.00
CA TRP A 140 4.85 -5.52 -5.11
C TRP A 140 3.81 -4.41 -4.89
N VAL A 141 2.93 -4.24 -5.87
CA VAL A 141 1.87 -3.22 -5.84
C VAL A 141 0.51 -3.90 -5.83
N VAL A 142 -0.37 -3.46 -4.94
CA VAL A 142 -1.76 -3.89 -4.84
C VAL A 142 -2.68 -2.72 -5.19
N TRP A 143 -3.59 -2.92 -6.15
CA TRP A 143 -4.62 -1.96 -6.51
C TRP A 143 -5.95 -2.40 -5.90
N ALA A 144 -6.59 -1.52 -5.15
CA ALA A 144 -7.90 -1.75 -4.57
C ALA A 144 -8.83 -0.56 -4.79
N ASP A 145 -10.10 -0.84 -4.99
CA ASP A 145 -11.14 0.16 -5.24
C ASP A 145 -12.06 0.26 -4.03
N ARG A 146 -12.49 1.48 -3.70
CA ARG A 146 -13.42 1.68 -2.59
C ARG A 146 -14.69 0.87 -2.81
N THR A 147 -15.14 0.24 -1.73
CA THR A 147 -16.42 -0.44 -1.65
C THR A 147 -17.23 0.11 -0.48
N THR A 148 -18.51 -0.21 -0.47
CA THR A 148 -19.35 -0.12 0.71
C THR A 148 -19.78 -1.54 1.02
N PHE A 149 -19.26 -2.15 2.09
CA PHE A 149 -19.82 -3.40 2.60
C PHE A 149 -21.14 -3.06 3.30
N ALA A 150 -22.24 -3.67 2.86
CA ALA A 150 -23.45 -3.72 3.67
C ALA A 150 -23.18 -4.76 4.78
N TYR A 151 -22.98 -4.28 6.01
CA TYR A 151 -22.99 -5.14 7.20
C TYR A 151 -24.42 -5.52 7.58
#